data_AF-A0A382RSL8-F1
#
_entry.id   AF-A0A382RSL8-F1
#
_cell.length_a   1.000
_cell.length_b   1.000
_cell.length_c   1.000
_cell.angle_alpha   90.00
_cell.angle_beta   90.00
_cell.angle_gamma   90.00
#
_symmetry.space_group_name_H-M   'P 1'
#
loop_
_entity.id
_entity.type
_entity.pdbx_description
1 polymer ?
#
loop_
_entity_poly.entity_id
_entity_poly.type
_entity_poly.pdbx_seq_one_letter_code
_entity_poly.pdbx_strand_id
1 'polypeptide(L)'
;MHNNPQRLAWTVLIIAFVFFLSLAITLPFGVRILLLNSTREQSNTLSLGSGSVYVTRPAVGVPEALFGSMDNLTYGTYIETENASRSGISFINPDKTEILGNVQIYGDTEIQLLAHTTPRFKFSNRPHNIALMLSRGRLRASVAVGVERPVTMVIHTPHSEITLQRPGSYSVEVIGNQSLISVRNGIAT
;
A
#
# COMPACT_ATOMS: atom_id res chain seq x y z
N MET A 1 -41.09 52.00 6.19
CA MET A 1 -39.91 51.14 5.95
C MET A 1 -39.29 51.51 4.62
N HIS A 2 -38.32 52.42 4.61
CA HIS A 2 -37.56 52.73 3.40
C HIS A 2 -36.56 51.59 3.19
N ASN A 3 -36.88 50.65 2.29
CA ASN A 3 -35.89 49.75 1.73
C ASN A 3 -34.84 50.63 1.07
N ASN A 4 -33.58 50.49 1.46
CA ASN A 4 -32.48 51.27 0.93
C ASN A 4 -31.78 50.40 -0.14
N PRO A 5 -32.30 50.39 -1.40
CA PRO A 5 -31.91 49.39 -2.42
C PRO A 5 -30.41 49.42 -2.73
N GLN A 6 -29.78 50.59 -2.56
CA GLN A 6 -28.34 50.76 -2.73
C GLN A 6 -27.53 49.90 -1.76
N ARG A 7 -27.92 49.82 -0.48
CA ARG A 7 -27.22 48.97 0.50
C ARG A 7 -27.38 47.49 0.15
N LEU A 8 -28.56 47.08 -0.29
CA LEU A 8 -28.82 45.71 -0.72
C LEU A 8 -27.96 45.33 -1.95
N ALA A 9 -27.89 46.21 -2.95
CA ALA A 9 -27.08 46.01 -4.14
C ALA A 9 -25.58 45.88 -3.81
N TRP A 10 -25.05 46.73 -2.94
CA TRP A 10 -23.66 46.64 -2.49
C TRP A 10 -23.37 45.35 -1.72
N THR A 11 -24.27 44.92 -0.83
CA THR A 11 -24.12 43.66 -0.10
C THR A 11 -24.09 42.47 -1.06
N VAL A 12 -24.99 42.42 -2.05
CA VAL A 12 -25.02 41.35 -3.05
C VAL A 12 -23.72 41.33 -3.87
N LEU A 13 -23.21 42.49 -4.28
CA LEU A 13 -21.97 42.58 -5.06
C LEU A 13 -20.76 42.10 -4.25
N ILE A 14 -20.66 42.47 -2.98
CA ILE A 14 -19.58 42.01 -2.09
C ILE A 14 -19.67 40.49 -1.87
N ILE A 15 -20.87 39.96 -1.62
CA ILE A 15 -21.06 38.51 -1.45
C ILE A 15 -20.66 37.77 -2.73
N ALA A 16 -21.12 38.22 -3.89
CA ALA A 16 -20.77 37.61 -5.17
C ALA A 16 -19.26 37.65 -5.44
N PHE A 17 -18.60 38.77 -5.12
CA PHE A 17 -17.15 38.92 -5.26
C PHE A 17 -16.37 37.98 -4.33
N VAL A 18 -16.75 37.92 -3.05
CA VAL A 18 -16.13 36.99 -2.09
C VAL A 18 -16.36 35.55 -2.49
N PHE A 19 -17.56 35.20 -2.96
CA PHE A 19 -17.88 33.86 -3.43
C PHE A 19 -17.05 33.49 -4.66
N PHE A 20 -16.89 34.42 -5.61
CA PHE A 20 -16.05 34.23 -6.79
C PHE A 20 -14.58 34.00 -6.41
N LEU A 21 -14.02 34.83 -5.52
CA LEU A 21 -12.64 34.66 -5.04
C LEU A 21 -12.46 33.33 -4.29
N SER A 22 -13.43 32.96 -3.46
CA SER A 22 -13.42 31.69 -2.75
C SER A 22 -13.38 30.50 -3.70
N LEU A 23 -14.22 30.50 -4.74
CA LEU A 23 -14.20 29.46 -5.78
C LEU A 23 -12.88 29.45 -6.56
N ALA A 24 -12.36 30.63 -6.92
CA ALA A 24 -11.11 30.75 -7.66
C ALA A 24 -9.90 30.17 -6.91
N ILE A 25 -9.92 30.17 -5.58
CA ILE A 25 -8.85 29.59 -4.73
C ILE A 25 -9.15 28.12 -4.40
N THR A 26 -10.38 27.81 -4.03
CA THR A 26 -10.77 26.47 -3.54
C THR A 26 -10.69 25.42 -4.64
N LEU A 27 -11.06 25.77 -5.87
CA LEU A 27 -11.00 24.84 -7.01
C LEU A 27 -9.59 24.35 -7.34
N PRO A 28 -8.59 25.22 -7.64
CA PRO A 28 -7.25 24.74 -7.96
C PRO A 28 -6.59 24.03 -6.77
N PHE A 29 -6.86 24.49 -5.54
CA PHE A 29 -6.35 23.84 -4.34
C PHE A 29 -6.95 22.44 -4.16
N GLY A 30 -8.27 22.30 -4.33
CA GLY A 30 -8.98 21.04 -4.27
C GLY A 30 -8.50 20.06 -5.34
N VAL A 31 -8.35 20.52 -6.58
CA VAL A 31 -7.80 19.71 -7.68
C VAL A 31 -6.37 19.26 -7.34
N ARG A 32 -5.51 20.16 -6.84
CA ARG A 32 -4.15 19.80 -6.45
C ARG A 32 -4.12 18.74 -5.36
N ILE A 33 -4.96 18.86 -4.33
CA ILE A 33 -5.09 17.85 -3.28
C ILE A 33 -5.51 16.51 -3.87
N LEU A 34 -6.52 16.49 -4.75
CA LEU A 34 -6.99 15.26 -5.39
C LEU A 34 -5.89 14.60 -6.22
N LEU A 35 -5.15 15.37 -7.03
CA LEU A 35 -4.06 14.85 -7.86
C LEU A 35 -2.90 14.28 -7.02
N LEU A 36 -2.60 14.88 -5.87
CA LEU A 36 -1.53 14.41 -4.98
C LEU A 36 -1.93 13.17 -4.16
N ASN A 37 -3.20 13.07 -3.75
CA ASN A 37 -3.71 12.01 -2.87
C ASN A 37 -4.35 10.83 -3.60
N SER A 38 -4.68 10.96 -4.90
CA SER A 38 -5.28 9.86 -5.64
C SER A 38 -4.29 8.71 -5.81
N THR A 39 -4.70 7.52 -5.36
CA THR A 39 -3.95 6.27 -5.47
C THR A 39 -4.72 5.25 -6.31
N ARG A 40 -4.03 4.23 -6.80
CA ARG A 40 -4.58 3.05 -7.47
C ARG A 40 -3.90 1.80 -6.93
N GLU A 41 -4.58 0.66 -6.99
CA GLU A 41 -4.00 -0.64 -6.64
C GLU A 41 -2.87 -1.03 -7.59
N GLN A 42 -1.81 -1.59 -7.03
CA GLN A 42 -0.70 -2.22 -7.75
C GLN A 42 -1.12 -3.58 -8.32
N SER A 43 -0.47 -4.03 -9.39
CA SER A 43 -0.61 -5.42 -9.80
C SER A 43 0.29 -6.27 -8.91
N ASN A 44 -0.20 -7.42 -8.46
CA ASN A 44 0.60 -8.33 -7.66
C ASN A 44 0.29 -9.77 -8.08
N THR A 45 1.26 -10.65 -7.91
CA THR A 45 1.14 -12.07 -8.22
C THR A 45 1.69 -12.87 -7.04
N LEU A 46 0.84 -13.69 -6.45
CA LEU A 46 1.21 -14.71 -5.48
C LEU A 46 1.55 -15.99 -6.23
N SER A 47 2.76 -16.50 -6.08
CA SER A 47 3.19 -17.77 -6.68
C SER A 47 3.44 -18.81 -5.60
N LEU A 48 3.00 -20.03 -5.86
CA LEU A 48 3.35 -21.22 -5.09
C LEU A 48 4.76 -21.67 -5.48
N GLY A 49 5.67 -21.69 -4.53
CA GLY A 49 7.02 -22.24 -4.74
C GLY A 49 7.07 -23.74 -4.47
N SER A 50 6.52 -24.17 -3.32
CA SER A 50 6.44 -25.58 -2.92
C SER A 50 5.41 -25.77 -1.81
N GLY A 51 4.89 -26.99 -1.64
CA GLY A 51 3.96 -27.35 -0.57
C GLY A 51 2.54 -26.81 -0.76
N SER A 52 1.86 -26.56 0.34
CA SER A 52 0.47 -26.07 0.40
C SER A 52 0.41 -24.65 0.95
N VAL A 53 -0.34 -23.79 0.27
CA VAL A 53 -0.58 -22.41 0.68
C VAL A 53 -2.07 -22.16 0.60
N TYR A 54 -2.64 -21.59 1.65
CA TYR A 54 -4.04 -21.23 1.71
C TYR A 54 -4.18 -19.71 1.63
N VAL A 55 -5.17 -19.26 0.87
CA VAL A 55 -5.46 -17.84 0.65
C VAL A 55 -6.91 -17.59 1.00
N THR A 56 -7.13 -16.67 1.93
CA THR A 56 -8.46 -16.23 2.35
C THR A 56 -8.68 -14.81 1.84
N ARG A 57 -9.52 -14.67 0.81
CA ARG A 57 -9.91 -13.35 0.29
C ARG A 57 -10.98 -12.73 1.19
N PRO A 58 -10.94 -11.41 1.47
CA PRO A 58 -11.96 -10.77 2.31
C PRO A 58 -13.37 -10.87 1.76
N ALA A 59 -13.52 -10.88 0.43
CA ALA A 59 -14.82 -10.96 -0.22
C ALA A 59 -15.48 -12.35 -0.09
N VAL A 60 -14.68 -13.41 0.10
CA VAL A 60 -15.16 -14.80 0.17
C VAL A 60 -15.21 -15.28 1.62
N GLY A 61 -14.20 -14.94 2.43
CA GLY A 61 -14.13 -15.32 3.84
C GLY A 61 -13.81 -16.79 4.11
N VAL A 62 -13.56 -17.60 3.08
CA VAL A 62 -13.21 -19.02 3.19
C VAL A 62 -11.78 -19.24 2.67
N PRO A 63 -10.95 -20.03 3.36
CA PRO A 63 -9.62 -20.39 2.87
C PRO A 63 -9.70 -21.24 1.59
N GLU A 64 -8.97 -20.83 0.56
CA GLU A 64 -8.83 -21.55 -0.71
C GLU A 64 -7.38 -22.01 -0.87
N ALA A 65 -7.15 -23.23 -1.34
CA ALA A 65 -5.81 -23.70 -1.66
C ALA A 65 -5.29 -22.97 -2.91
N LEU A 66 -4.06 -22.47 -2.86
CA LEU A 66 -3.38 -21.83 -3.98
C LEU A 66 -2.88 -22.90 -4.97
N PHE A 67 -3.30 -22.81 -6.23
CA PHE A 67 -2.83 -23.67 -7.30
C PHE A 67 -1.92 -22.90 -8.26
N GLY A 68 -0.60 -23.06 -8.12
CA GLY A 68 0.39 -22.47 -9.01
C GLY A 68 0.60 -20.97 -8.78
N SER A 69 -0.35 -20.12 -9.17
CA SER A 69 -0.28 -18.67 -8.94
C SER A 69 -1.66 -18.01 -8.90
N MET A 70 -1.72 -16.86 -8.24
CA MET A 70 -2.92 -16.03 -8.14
C MET A 70 -2.55 -14.56 -8.33
N ASP A 71 -3.21 -13.92 -9.29
CA ASP A 71 -3.01 -12.52 -9.61
C ASP A 71 -4.01 -11.61 -8.89
N ASN A 72 -3.61 -10.35 -8.71
CA ASN A 72 -4.45 -9.26 -8.19
C ASN A 72 -5.07 -9.58 -6.82
N LEU A 73 -4.23 -9.96 -5.85
CA LEU A 73 -4.59 -10.02 -4.45
C LEU A 73 -5.20 -8.69 -4.00
N THR A 74 -6.32 -8.77 -3.30
CA THR A 74 -7.02 -7.61 -2.74
C THR A 74 -6.43 -7.24 -1.37
N TYR A 75 -6.58 -5.98 -0.95
CA TYR A 75 -6.26 -5.58 0.42
C TYR A 75 -7.05 -6.46 1.40
N GLY A 76 -6.48 -6.76 2.55
CA GLY A 76 -7.05 -7.66 3.56
C GLY A 76 -6.85 -9.15 3.29
N THR A 77 -6.30 -9.54 2.13
CA THR A 77 -6.07 -10.97 1.82
C THR A 77 -5.15 -11.61 2.83
N TYR A 78 -5.59 -12.74 3.36
CA TYR A 78 -4.89 -13.56 4.34
C TYR A 78 -4.20 -14.71 3.64
N ILE A 79 -2.94 -14.99 3.99
CA ILE A 79 -2.15 -16.05 3.38
C ILE A 79 -1.52 -16.87 4.50
N GLU A 80 -1.74 -18.18 4.45
CA GLU A 80 -1.20 -19.13 5.40
C GLU A 80 -0.43 -20.22 4.66
N THR A 81 0.72 -20.60 5.22
CA THR A 81 1.63 -21.60 4.65
C THR A 81 1.79 -22.76 5.64
N GLU A 82 1.76 -23.99 5.13
CA GLU A 82 2.11 -25.17 5.95
C GLU A 82 3.64 -25.28 6.15
N ASN A 83 4.08 -26.16 7.05
CA ASN A 83 5.48 -26.31 7.48
C ASN A 83 6.50 -26.45 6.33
N ALA A 84 6.25 -27.33 5.36
CA ALA A 84 7.16 -27.56 4.24
C ALA A 84 6.86 -26.67 3.01
N SER A 85 6.13 -25.56 3.20
CA SER A 85 5.65 -24.71 2.12
C SER A 85 6.53 -23.49 1.87
N ARG A 86 6.50 -23.00 0.62
CA ARG A 86 7.12 -21.74 0.23
C ARG A 86 6.23 -21.03 -0.77
N SER A 87 6.11 -19.72 -0.61
CA SER A 87 5.40 -18.85 -1.54
C SER A 87 6.15 -17.55 -1.76
N GLY A 88 5.78 -16.81 -2.79
CA GLY A 88 6.32 -15.50 -3.07
C GLY A 88 5.24 -14.58 -3.61
N ILE A 89 5.24 -13.32 -3.17
CA ILE A 89 4.45 -12.24 -3.73
C ILE A 89 5.39 -11.32 -4.48
N SER A 90 5.11 -11.08 -5.76
CA SER A 90 5.75 -10.03 -6.54
C SER A 90 4.80 -8.84 -6.64
N PHE A 91 5.28 -7.65 -6.28
CA PHE A 91 4.55 -6.40 -6.42
C PHE A 91 5.06 -5.66 -7.64
N ILE A 92 4.15 -5.27 -8.53
CA ILE A 92 4.44 -4.68 -9.82
C ILE A 92 3.61 -3.40 -9.94
N ASN A 93 4.16 -2.37 -10.57
CA ASN A 93 3.38 -1.18 -10.87
C ASN A 93 2.14 -1.53 -11.75
N PRO A 94 1.08 -0.69 -11.75
CA PRO A 94 -0.15 -1.00 -12.50
C PRO A 94 0.06 -1.15 -14.00
N ASP A 95 1.09 -0.50 -14.55
CA ASP A 95 1.44 -0.54 -15.97
C ASP A 95 2.27 -1.78 -16.34
N LYS A 96 2.61 -2.63 -15.35
CA LYS A 96 3.38 -3.87 -15.50
C LYS A 96 4.78 -3.70 -16.10
N THR A 97 5.39 -2.53 -15.91
CA THR A 97 6.73 -2.20 -16.42
C THR A 97 7.84 -2.35 -15.38
N GLU A 98 7.51 -2.21 -14.09
CA GLU A 98 8.49 -2.18 -13.00
C GLU A 98 8.07 -3.09 -11.84
N ILE A 99 8.99 -3.95 -11.40
CA ILE A 99 8.85 -4.70 -10.15
C ILE A 99 9.20 -3.74 -9.02
N LEU A 100 8.29 -3.57 -8.06
CA LEU A 100 8.43 -2.67 -6.91
C LEU A 100 9.11 -3.35 -5.73
N GLY A 101 8.88 -4.65 -5.58
CA GLY A 101 9.45 -5.44 -4.50
C GLY A 101 8.94 -6.88 -4.52
N ASN A 102 9.60 -7.73 -3.75
CA ASN A 102 9.21 -9.13 -3.62
C ASN A 102 9.15 -9.51 -2.14
N VAL A 103 8.23 -10.40 -1.81
CA VAL A 103 8.11 -10.96 -0.46
C VAL A 103 8.04 -12.47 -0.57
N GLN A 104 9.07 -13.14 -0.09
CA GLN A 104 9.11 -14.59 0.02
C GLN A 104 8.59 -15.02 1.39
N ILE A 105 7.66 -15.97 1.40
CA ILE A 105 6.97 -16.48 2.57
C ILE A 105 7.47 -17.92 2.79
N TYR A 106 7.97 -18.20 3.98
CA TYR A 106 8.41 -19.55 4.35
C TYR A 106 7.28 -20.35 4.98
N GLY A 107 7.51 -21.61 5.31
CA GLY A 107 6.51 -22.44 5.94
C GLY A 107 6.15 -21.96 7.35
N ASP A 108 5.02 -22.46 7.85
CA ASP A 108 4.48 -22.10 9.17
C ASP A 108 4.32 -20.59 9.36
N THR A 109 3.97 -19.90 8.27
CA THR A 109 3.89 -18.44 8.21
C THR A 109 2.47 -17.98 7.89
N GLU A 110 2.02 -16.98 8.64
CA GLU A 110 0.73 -16.33 8.49
C GLU A 110 0.96 -14.85 8.21
N ILE A 111 0.47 -14.37 7.07
CA ILE A 111 0.55 -12.97 6.69
C ILE A 111 -0.81 -12.42 6.24
N GLN A 112 -0.98 -11.10 6.38
CA GLN A 112 -2.09 -10.37 5.81
C GLN A 112 -1.57 -9.22 4.94
N LEU A 113 -2.15 -9.06 3.75
CA LEU A 113 -1.88 -7.93 2.89
C LEU A 113 -2.65 -6.70 3.37
N LEU A 114 -1.98 -5.69 3.91
CA LEU A 114 -2.62 -4.49 4.43
C LEU A 114 -2.75 -3.38 3.39
N ALA A 115 -1.73 -3.19 2.54
CA ALA A 115 -1.76 -2.21 1.46
C ALA A 115 -0.87 -2.61 0.28
N HIS A 116 -1.26 -2.22 -0.93
CA HIS A 116 -0.46 -2.34 -2.16
C HIS A 116 -0.86 -1.22 -3.15
N THR A 117 -0.62 0.03 -2.80
CA THR A 117 -1.10 1.18 -3.58
C THR A 117 0.03 1.96 -4.24
N THR A 118 -0.26 2.56 -5.39
CA THR A 118 0.61 3.51 -6.07
C THR A 118 -0.10 4.85 -6.24
N PRO A 119 0.60 5.99 -6.15
CA PRO A 119 0.02 7.26 -6.55
C PRO A 119 -0.33 7.26 -8.04
N ARG A 120 -1.55 7.69 -8.36
CA ARG A 120 -2.14 7.61 -9.70
C ARG A 120 -1.47 8.56 -10.70
N PHE A 121 -1.00 9.71 -10.24
CA PHE A 121 -0.47 10.77 -11.09
C PHE A 121 1.02 10.97 -10.84
N LYS A 122 1.79 11.27 -11.90
CA LYS A 122 3.22 11.62 -11.81
C LYS A 122 3.48 12.88 -10.98
N PHE A 123 2.49 13.78 -10.89
CA PHE A 123 2.56 15.00 -10.08
C PHE A 123 2.66 14.72 -8.56
N SER A 124 2.32 13.50 -8.11
CA SER A 124 2.48 13.09 -6.72
C SER A 124 3.90 12.60 -6.44
N ASN A 125 4.56 13.22 -5.45
CA ASN A 125 5.88 12.81 -4.95
C ASN A 125 5.81 11.71 -3.89
N ARG A 126 4.63 11.12 -3.65
CA ARG A 126 4.48 10.04 -2.68
C ARG A 126 5.14 8.75 -3.17
N PRO A 127 5.65 7.89 -2.27
CA PRO A 127 6.20 6.60 -2.65
C PRO A 127 5.09 5.61 -3.05
N HIS A 128 5.47 4.51 -3.70
CA HIS A 128 4.65 3.31 -3.71
C HIS A 128 4.51 2.79 -2.28
N ASN A 129 3.33 2.33 -1.90
CA ASN A 129 3.05 1.83 -0.56
C ASN A 129 2.73 0.34 -0.61
N ILE A 130 3.50 -0.47 0.10
CA ILE A 130 3.25 -1.90 0.32
C ILE A 130 3.25 -2.12 1.83
N ALA A 131 2.20 -2.70 2.38
CA ALA A 131 2.12 -2.99 3.80
C ALA A 131 1.63 -4.43 4.04
N LEU A 132 2.29 -5.13 4.95
CA LEU A 132 1.98 -6.51 5.33
C LEU A 132 1.94 -6.63 6.84
N MET A 133 1.01 -7.42 7.37
CA MET A 133 1.09 -7.96 8.73
C MET A 133 1.73 -9.34 8.66
N LEU A 134 2.73 -9.60 9.50
CA LEU A 134 3.29 -10.91 9.76
C LEU A 134 2.88 -11.31 11.18
N SER A 135 1.87 -12.18 11.29
CA SER A 135 1.36 -12.64 12.59
C SER A 135 2.27 -13.69 13.21
N ARG A 136 2.81 -14.60 12.38
CA ARG A 136 3.65 -15.73 12.80
C ARG A 136 4.55 -16.18 11.65
N GLY A 137 5.70 -16.76 11.98
CA GLY A 137 6.57 -17.42 11.02
C GLY A 137 7.60 -16.47 10.44
N ARG A 138 8.03 -16.69 9.21
CA ARG A 138 9.13 -15.94 8.59
C ARG A 138 8.81 -15.50 7.18
N LEU A 139 9.14 -14.25 6.88
CA LEU A 139 9.18 -13.74 5.53
C LEU A 139 10.52 -13.09 5.21
N ARG A 140 10.85 -13.04 3.93
CA ARG A 140 11.96 -12.28 3.39
C ARG A 140 11.44 -11.27 2.39
N ALA A 141 11.63 -9.99 2.69
CA ALA A 141 11.24 -8.89 1.84
C ALA A 141 12.44 -8.34 1.08
N SER A 142 12.18 -7.85 -0.13
CA SER A 142 13.10 -7.02 -0.89
C SER A 142 12.38 -5.85 -1.53
N VAL A 143 13.04 -4.70 -1.49
CA VAL A 143 12.61 -3.48 -2.18
C VAL A 143 13.44 -3.33 -3.44
N ALA A 144 12.80 -3.10 -4.58
CA ALA A 144 13.47 -3.03 -5.87
C ALA A 144 14.41 -1.82 -6.00
N VAL A 145 15.43 -1.97 -6.85
CA VAL A 145 16.40 -0.93 -7.19
C VAL A 145 16.04 -0.34 -8.55
N GLY A 146 16.27 0.96 -8.74
CA GLY A 146 16.14 1.59 -10.07
C GLY A 146 14.70 1.88 -10.53
N VAL A 147 13.74 1.87 -9.61
CA VAL A 147 12.35 2.29 -9.87
C VAL A 147 12.24 3.81 -9.99
N GLU A 148 11.40 4.31 -10.90
CA GLU A 148 11.21 5.76 -11.14
C GLU A 148 10.79 6.50 -9.86
N ARG A 149 10.00 5.84 -9.00
CA ARG A 149 9.48 6.37 -7.74
C ARG A 149 9.87 5.47 -6.57
N PRO A 150 10.25 6.03 -5.41
CA PRO A 150 10.64 5.24 -4.25
C PRO A 150 9.50 4.32 -3.78
N VAL A 151 9.87 3.18 -3.21
CA VAL A 151 8.95 2.21 -2.62
C VAL A 151 9.13 2.24 -1.10
N THR A 152 8.02 2.38 -0.39
CA THR A 152 7.95 2.19 1.06
C THR A 152 7.24 0.88 1.32
N MET A 153 7.97 -0.08 1.89
CA MET A 153 7.39 -1.35 2.33
C MET A 153 7.38 -1.39 3.85
N VAL A 154 6.21 -1.61 4.44
CA VAL A 154 6.02 -1.68 5.90
C VAL A 154 5.64 -3.09 6.28
N ILE A 155 6.36 -3.68 7.22
CA ILE A 155 6.04 -4.98 7.80
C ILE A 155 5.63 -4.74 9.25
N HIS A 156 4.36 -4.95 9.52
CA HIS A 156 3.82 -4.97 10.87
C HIS A 156 4.02 -6.37 11.45
N THR A 157 4.39 -6.41 12.71
CA THR A 157 4.34 -7.62 13.54
C THR A 157 3.51 -7.31 14.79
N PRO A 158 3.12 -8.31 15.58
CA PRO A 158 2.48 -8.06 16.87
C PRO A 158 3.28 -7.16 17.82
N HIS A 159 4.60 -7.03 17.60
CA HIS A 159 5.52 -6.35 18.52
C HIS A 159 6.07 -5.02 17.99
N SER A 160 6.06 -4.81 16.67
CA SER A 160 6.74 -3.67 16.05
C SER A 160 6.22 -3.36 14.65
N GLU A 161 6.43 -2.13 14.21
CA GLU A 161 6.31 -1.72 12.81
C GLU A 161 7.72 -1.54 12.22
N ILE A 162 7.97 -2.15 11.07
CA ILE A 162 9.28 -2.20 10.44
C ILE A 162 9.19 -1.55 9.07
N THR A 163 9.88 -0.42 8.89
CA THR A 163 9.82 0.35 7.65
C THR A 163 11.05 0.11 6.78
N LEU A 164 10.82 -0.33 5.55
CA LEU A 164 11.81 -0.63 4.52
C LEU A 164 11.71 0.42 3.40
N GLN A 165 12.57 1.44 3.45
CA GLN A 165 12.59 2.53 2.46
C GLN A 165 13.73 2.41 1.45
N ARG A 166 14.80 1.69 1.80
CA ARG A 166 15.96 1.54 0.93
C ARG A 166 15.92 0.21 0.18
N PRO A 167 16.32 0.20 -1.10
CA PRO A 167 16.52 -1.05 -1.83
C PRO A 167 17.46 -1.97 -1.05
N GLY A 168 17.07 -3.23 -0.92
CA GLY A 168 17.70 -4.10 0.06
C GLY A 168 17.00 -5.44 0.23
N SER A 169 17.50 -6.24 1.17
CA SER A 169 16.91 -7.53 1.52
C SER A 169 16.87 -7.69 3.03
N TYR A 170 15.68 -8.01 3.51
CA TYR A 170 15.31 -8.00 4.92
C TYR A 170 14.63 -9.32 5.25
N SER A 171 15.03 -9.95 6.34
CA SER A 171 14.34 -11.12 6.89
C SER A 171 13.62 -10.69 8.16
N VAL A 172 12.33 -10.98 8.24
CA VAL A 172 11.52 -10.72 9.44
C VAL A 172 10.92 -12.04 9.89
N GLU A 173 11.06 -12.32 11.17
CA GLU A 173 10.59 -13.55 11.78
C GLU A 173 9.84 -13.23 13.08
N VAL A 174 8.71 -13.88 13.30
CA VAL A 174 7.90 -13.78 14.50
C VAL A 174 7.84 -15.15 15.15
N ILE A 175 8.45 -15.24 16.34
CA ILE A 175 8.56 -16.48 17.12
C ILE A 175 7.99 -16.22 18.50
N GLY A 176 6.82 -16.80 18.79
CA GLY A 176 6.14 -16.57 20.06
C GLY A 176 5.91 -15.07 20.30
N ASN A 177 6.47 -14.55 21.40
CA ASN A 177 6.28 -13.16 21.83
C ASN A 177 7.45 -12.22 21.46
N GLN A 178 8.15 -12.52 20.36
CA GLN A 178 9.23 -11.66 19.86
C GLN A 178 9.24 -11.58 18.34
N SER A 179 9.76 -10.46 17.82
CA SER A 179 10.05 -10.23 16.41
C SER A 179 11.54 -10.04 16.20
N LEU A 180 12.11 -10.82 15.29
CA LEU A 180 13.50 -10.71 14.88
C LEU A 180 13.60 -10.13 13.48
N ILE A 181 14.53 -9.21 13.30
CA ILE A 181 14.76 -8.52 12.04
C ILE A 181 16.24 -8.68 11.70
N SER A 182 16.51 -9.20 10.52
CA SER A 182 17.86 -9.28 9.97
C SER A 182 17.95 -8.49 8.69
N VAL A 183 18.79 -7.46 8.70
CA VAL A 183 19.08 -6.63 7.53
C VAL A 183 20.30 -7.20 6.84
N ARG A 184 20.13 -7.75 5.63
CA ARG A 184 21.27 -8.23 4.83
C ARG A 184 21.87 -7.13 3.98
N ASN A 185 21.02 -6.27 3.44
CA ASN A 185 21.40 -5.09 2.65
C ASN A 185 20.29 -4.04 2.79
N GLY A 186 20.66 -2.77 2.85
CA GLY A 186 19.74 -1.65 3.04
C GLY A 186 19.66 -1.15 4.48
N ILE A 187 18.57 -0.48 4.83
CA ILE A 187 18.30 0.09 6.15
C ILE A 187 16.83 -0.14 6.48
N ALA A 188 16.57 -0.71 7.65
CA ALA A 188 15.25 -0.84 8.24
C ALA A 188 15.19 0.03 9.50
N THR A 189 14.06 0.69 9.71
CA THR A 189 13.79 1.55 10.87
C THR A 189 12.52 1.11 11.56
#